data_AF-A0A3E0WML9-F1
#
_entry.id   AF-A0A3E0WML9-F1
#
_cell.length_a   1.000
_cell.length_b   1.000
_cell.length_c   1.000
_cell.angle_alpha   90.00
_cell.angle_beta   90.00
_cell.angle_gamma   90.00
#
_symmetry.space_group_name_H-M   'P 1'
#
loop_
_entity.id
_entity.type
_entity.pdbx_description
1 polymer ?
#
loop_
_entity_poly.entity_id
_entity_poly.type
_entity_poly.pdbx_seq_one_letter_code
_entity_poly.pdbx_strand_id
1 'polypeptide(L)' 'MEQRINYYNVAPEALNIMMEMEKYTKTTGIDRKLRELIKIRASQINGCAYCMNMHTADARKMGETEQR' A
#
# COMPACT_ATOMS: atom_id res chain seq x y z
N MET A 1 -15.30 5.62 4.27
CA MET A 1 -15.32 4.18 4.57
C MET A 1 -15.27 4.05 6.08
N GLU A 2 -16.31 3.48 6.67
CA GLU A 2 -16.35 3.26 8.12
C GLU A 2 -15.55 2.01 8.48
N GLN A 3 -14.62 2.11 9.42
CA GLN A 3 -13.82 0.97 9.86
C GLN A 3 -14.63 0.10 10.82
N ARG A 4 -14.77 -1.20 10.50
CA ARG A 4 -15.49 -2.16 11.36
C ARG A 4 -14.73 -2.48 12.65
N ILE A 5 -13.40 -2.42 12.61
CA ILE A 5 -12.50 -2.67 13.74
C ILE A 5 -11.33 -1.70 13.63
N ASN A 6 -10.98 -1.06 14.75
CA ASN A 6 -9.73 -0.31 14.85
C ASN A 6 -8.57 -1.27 15.19
N TYR A 7 -7.98 -1.86 14.16
CA TYR A 7 -6.88 -2.82 14.32
C TYR A 7 -5.59 -2.20 14.85
N TYR A 8 -5.44 -0.87 14.80
CA TYR A 8 -4.31 -0.18 15.45
C TYR A 8 -4.32 -0.39 16.97
N ASN A 9 -5.51 -0.41 17.56
CA ASN A 9 -5.68 -0.58 19.01
C ASN A 9 -5.80 -2.06 19.40
N VAL A 10 -6.40 -2.89 18.55
CA VAL A 10 -6.66 -4.30 18.86
C VAL A 10 -5.40 -5.16 18.74
N ALA A 11 -4.49 -4.85 17.81
CA ALA A 11 -3.28 -5.65 17.58
C ALA A 11 -2.08 -4.76 17.19
N PRO A 12 -1.57 -3.91 18.10
CA PRO A 12 -0.51 -2.96 17.80
C PRO A 12 0.80 -3.64 17.38
N GLU A 13 1.14 -4.81 17.94
CA GLU A 13 2.34 -5.56 17.59
C GLU A 13 2.27 -6.11 16.16
N ALA A 14 1.10 -6.62 15.75
CA ALA A 14 0.88 -7.11 14.40
C ALA A 14 1.02 -5.98 13.37
N LEU A 15 0.50 -4.80 13.68
CA LEU A 15 0.68 -3.63 12.84
C LEU A 15 2.16 -3.21 12.75
N ASN A 16 2.90 -3.26 13.87
CA ASN A 16 4.32 -2.94 13.86
C ASN A 16 5.11 -3.86 12.92
N ILE A 17 4.84 -5.18 12.96
CA ILE A 17 5.47 -6.16 12.06
C ILE A 17 5.16 -5.83 10.59
N MET A 18 3.91 -5.48 10.27
CA MET A 18 3.53 -5.06 8.91
C MET A 18 4.28 -3.79 8.46
N MET A 19 4.50 -2.84 9.36
CA MET A 19 5.27 -1.62 9.07
C MET A 19 6.76 -1.90 8.87
N GLU A 20 7.34 -2.83 9.64
CA GLU A 20 8.73 -3.29 9.42
C GLU A 20 8.89 -3.99 8.08
N MET A 21 7.90 -4.79 7.64
CA MET A 21 7.89 -5.37 6.30
C MET A 21 7.90 -4.27 5.23
N GLU A 22 7.06 -3.23 5.36
CA GLU A 22 7.07 -2.09 4.43
C GLU A 22 8.44 -1.37 4.42
N LYS A 23 9.07 -1.17 5.58
CA LYS A 23 10.42 -0.59 5.67
C LYS A 23 11.44 -1.45 4.94
N TYR A 24 11.40 -2.78 5.12
CA TYR A 24 12.26 -3.69 4.38
C TYR A 24 12.07 -3.58 2.87
N THR A 25 10.83 -3.48 2.36
CA THR A 25 10.65 -3.32 0.90
C THR A 25 11.33 -2.08 0.32
N LYS A 26 11.52 -1.03 1.13
CA LYS A 26 12.20 0.21 0.74
C LYS A 26 13.71 0.05 0.60
N THR A 27 14.31 -1.00 1.18
CA THR A 27 15.75 -1.27 1.06
C THR A 27 16.09 -2.16 -0.15
N THR A 28 15.08 -2.70 -0.82
CA THR A 28 15.26 -3.49 -2.04
C THR A 28 15.62 -2.61 -3.23
N GLY A 29 16.20 -3.20 -4.28
CA GLY A 29 16.49 -2.52 -5.55
C GLY A 29 15.27 -2.22 -6.42
N ILE A 30 14.04 -2.44 -5.92
CA ILE A 30 12.81 -2.21 -6.69
C ILE A 30 12.49 -0.72 -6.65
N ASP A 31 12.42 -0.11 -7.84
CA ASP A 31 12.04 1.29 -8.01
C ASP A 31 10.74 1.62 -7.25
N ARG A 32 10.67 2.82 -6.67
CA ARG A 32 9.55 3.22 -5.84
C ARG A 32 8.22 3.28 -6.61
N LYS A 33 8.21 3.76 -7.87
CA LYS A 33 6.98 3.75 -8.69
C LYS A 33 6.56 2.33 -9.00
N LEU A 34 7.51 1.46 -9.33
CA LEU A 34 7.22 0.04 -9.58
C LEU A 34 6.62 -0.64 -8.34
N ARG A 35 7.09 -0.32 -7.13
CA ARG A 35 6.48 -0.84 -5.90
C ARG A 35 5.02 -0.41 -5.74
N GLU A 36 4.68 0.84 -6.05
CA GLU A 36 3.27 1.27 -6.02
C GLU A 36 2.42 0.56 -7.08
N LEU A 37 2.93 0.39 -8.31
CA LEU A 37 2.20 -0.36 -9.35
C LEU A 37 1.94 -1.81 -8.95
N ILE A 38 2.90 -2.48 -8.31
CA ILE A 38 2.72 -3.82 -7.76
C ILE A 38 1.60 -3.82 -6.71
N LYS A 39 1.61 -2.85 -5.78
CA LYS A 39 0.59 -2.73 -4.73
C LYS A 39 -0.80 -2.39 -5.30
N ILE A 40 -0.88 -1.54 -6.33
CA ILE A 40 -2.11 -1.27 -7.07
C ILE A 40 -2.64 -2.57 -7.67
N ARG A 41 -1.83 -3.31 -8.42
CA ARG A 41 -2.28 -4.53 -9.09
C ARG A 41 -2.73 -5.60 -8.08
N ALA A 42 -1.99 -5.78 -6.99
CA ALA A 42 -2.39 -6.68 -5.91
C ALA A 42 -3.73 -6.24 -5.28
N SER A 43 -3.94 -4.94 -5.09
CA SER A 43 -5.17 -4.37 -4.52
C SER A 43 -6.38 -4.55 -5.44
N GLN A 44 -6.19 -4.43 -6.76
CA GLN A 44 -7.23 -4.73 -7.76
C GLN A 44 -7.67 -6.19 -7.68
N ILE A 45 -6.70 -7.13 -7.67
CA ILE A 45 -6.97 -8.57 -7.59
C ILE A 45 -7.72 -8.90 -6.30
N ASN A 46 -7.32 -8.28 -5.19
CA ASN A 46 -7.91 -8.53 -3.86
C ASN A 46 -9.17 -7.69 -3.57
N GLY A 47 -9.61 -6.84 -4.50
CA GLY A 47 -10.80 -5.99 -4.31
C GLY A 47 -10.69 -5.00 -3.15
N CYS A 48 -9.48 -4.58 -2.76
CA CYS A 48 -9.28 -3.69 -1.62
C CYS A 48 -9.37 -2.21 -2.03
N ALA A 49 -10.56 -1.63 -1.92
CA ALA A 49 -10.81 -0.22 -2.30
C ALA A 49 -9.95 0.79 -1.52
N TYR A 50 -9.64 0.50 -0.24
CA TYR A 50 -8.76 1.36 0.57
C TYR A 50 -7.34 1.42 0.00
N CYS A 51 -6.75 0.24 -0.25
CA CYS A 51 -5.40 0.14 -0.79
C CYS A 51 -5.34 0.69 -2.22
N MET A 52 -6.37 0.46 -3.04
CA MET A 52 -6.48 1.06 -4.37
C MET A 52 -6.39 2.58 -4.32
N ASN A 53 -7.23 3.22 -3.50
CA ASN A 53 -7.24 4.68 -3.38
C ASN A 53 -5.89 5.22 -2.90
N MET A 54 -5.29 4.58 -1.88
CA MET A 54 -4.02 4.99 -1.30
C MET A 54 -2.86 4.88 -2.31
N HIS A 55 -2.67 3.70 -2.90
CA HIS A 55 -1.53 3.43 -3.78
C HIS A 55 -1.62 4.18 -5.11
N THR A 56 -2.82 4.32 -5.69
CA THR A 56 -3.00 5.15 -6.90
C THR A 56 -2.73 6.63 -6.62
N ALA A 57 -3.15 7.16 -5.47
CA ALA A 57 -2.84 8.54 -5.09
C ALA A 57 -1.33 8.76 -4.92
N ASP A 58 -0.62 7.81 -4.31
CA ASP A 58 0.82 7.91 -4.13
C ASP A 58 1.60 7.74 -5.44
N ALA A 59 1.18 6.84 -6.33
CA ALA A 59 1.75 6.71 -7.67
C ALA A 59 1.62 8.02 -8.48
N ARG A 60 0.45 8.68 -8.44
CA ARG A 60 0.24 9.99 -9.07
C ARG A 60 1.15 11.08 -8.49
N LYS A 61 1.33 11.13 -7.16
CA LYS A 61 2.28 12.06 -6.53
C LYS A 61 3.72 11.83 -6.99
N MET A 62 4.04 10.62 -7.45
CA MET A 62 5.35 10.29 -8.04
C MET A 62 5.42 10.50 -9.56
N GLY A 63 4.38 11.08 -10.16
CA GLY A 63 4.30 11.37 -11.59
C GLY A 63 4.12 10.13 -12.45
N GLU A 64 3.42 9.10 -11.96
CA GLU A 64 2.87 8.05 -12.81
C GLU A 64 1.70 8.60 -13.64
N THR A 65 1.47 8.01 -14.82
CA THR A 65 0.43 8.47 -15.76
C THR A 65 -0.83 7.61 -15.68
N GLU A 66 -1.98 8.18 -16.05
CA GLU A 66 -3.26 7.45 -16.03
C GLU A 66 -3.34 6.34 -17.10
N GLN A 67 -2.47 6.34 -18.12
CA GLN A 67 -2.49 5.33 -19.18
C GLN A 67 -2.06 3.95 -18.68
N ARG A 68 -1.27 3.90 -17.60
CA ARG A 68 -0.62 2.69 -17.10
C ARG A 68 -1.34 2.14 -15.87
#